data_AF-A0AAD2TSZ4-F1
#
_entry.id   AF-A0AAD2TSZ4-F1
#
_cell.length_a   1.000
_cell.length_b   1.000
_cell.length_c   1.000
_cell.angle_alpha   90.00
_cell.angle_beta   90.00
_cell.angle_gamma   90.00
#
_symmetry.space_group_name_H-M   'P 1'
#
loop_
_entity.id
_entity.type
_entity.pdbx_description
1 polymer ?
#
loop_
_entity_poly.entity_id
_entity_poly.type
_entity_poly.pdbx_seq_one_letter_code
_entity_poly.pdbx_strand_id
1 'polypeptide(L)'
;MKEKILALLKTKFPGVDEATLSRIAEKKAVGVTDESQLQTIADGVGFQDVLNSYGDFRANTAVTSAVSNYEKKHGLKDGKPIEIEKPVEKPVEKPTDDMATIIANAVSAAVKPLSDKLTQFETEKAQVTRQEQVLAKAKEYGIPETFAKRYAIPEDADLDTYFKDAKQELANVGFSGVTPPESAETKIEKEAESIAKMINEETKKDVEQNKN
;
A
#
# COMPACT_ATOMS: atom_id res chain seq x y z
N MET A 1 3.35 30.87 21.20
CA MET A 1 4.54 30.91 20.30
C MET A 1 5.11 29.53 20.05
N LYS A 2 5.49 28.75 21.08
CA LYS A 2 5.97 27.36 20.95
C LYS A 2 5.13 26.51 19.98
N GLU A 3 3.83 26.38 20.21
CA GLU A 3 2.93 25.56 19.37
C GLU A 3 2.92 25.98 17.89
N LYS A 4 3.01 27.29 17.62
CA LYS A 4 3.04 27.83 16.26
C LYS A 4 4.38 27.53 15.57
N ILE A 5 5.50 27.65 16.29
CA ILE A 5 6.82 27.26 15.79
C ILE A 5 6.88 25.75 15.56
N LEU A 6 6.32 24.95 16.47
CA LEU A 6 6.28 23.49 16.34
C LEU A 6 5.51 23.06 15.09
N ALA A 7 4.36 23.68 14.81
CA ALA A 7 3.61 23.41 13.58
C ALA A 7 4.45 23.68 12.31
N LEU A 8 5.19 24.79 12.27
CA LEU A 8 6.08 25.11 11.16
C LEU A 8 7.24 24.12 11.03
N LEU A 9 7.83 23.70 12.16
CA LEU A 9 8.91 22.71 12.18
C LEU A 9 8.45 21.31 11.75
N LYS A 10 7.22 20.90 12.10
CA LYS A 10 6.63 19.62 11.63
C LYS A 10 6.50 19.59 10.11
N THR A 11 6.10 20.71 9.50
CA THR A 11 6.02 20.83 8.04
C THR A 11 7.40 20.81 7.39
N LYS A 12 8.39 21.48 8.00
CA LYS A 12 9.75 21.58 7.46
C LYS A 12 10.56 20.28 7.59
N PHE A 13 10.34 19.51 8.65
CA PHE A 13 11.08 18.29 8.95
C PHE A 13 10.15 17.07 9.04
N PRO A 14 9.58 16.62 7.90
CA PRO A 14 8.72 15.45 7.89
C PRO A 14 9.51 14.21 8.32
N GLY A 15 8.91 13.40 9.20
CA GLY A 15 9.51 12.16 9.72
C GLY A 15 10.40 12.32 10.96
N VAL A 16 10.63 13.53 11.46
CA VAL A 16 11.31 13.76 12.75
C VAL A 16 10.30 13.63 13.89
N ASP A 17 10.72 12.97 14.98
CA ASP A 17 9.90 12.78 16.18
C ASP A 17 9.43 14.12 16.80
N GLU A 18 8.17 14.16 17.21
CA GLU A 18 7.53 15.36 17.74
C GLU A 18 8.19 15.87 19.02
N ALA A 19 8.68 14.99 19.90
CA ALA A 19 9.34 15.43 21.13
C ALA A 19 10.68 16.12 20.83
N THR A 20 11.38 15.70 19.77
CA THR A 20 12.59 16.38 19.29
C THR A 20 12.26 17.78 18.75
N LEU A 21 11.25 17.90 17.89
CA LEU A 21 10.83 19.20 17.34
C LEU A 21 10.24 20.13 18.42
N SER A 22 9.51 19.57 19.38
CA SER A 22 8.90 20.33 20.50
C SER A 22 9.94 21.02 21.36
N ARG A 23 11.09 20.37 21.60
CA ARG A 23 12.21 20.98 22.34
C ARG A 23 12.91 22.09 21.58
N ILE A 24 13.06 21.93 20.26
CA ILE A 24 13.61 22.99 19.41
C ILE A 24 12.65 24.18 19.41
N ALA A 25 11.35 23.94 19.22
CA ALA A 25 10.32 24.97 19.27
C ALA A 25 10.30 25.68 20.63
N GLU A 26 10.49 24.95 21.73
CA GLU A 26 10.56 25.53 23.08
C GLU A 26 11.77 26.44 23.23
N LYS A 27 12.98 25.98 22.84
CA LYS A 27 14.20 26.80 22.87
C LYS A 27 14.10 28.03 21.97
N LYS A 28 13.49 27.88 20.79
CA LYS A 28 13.33 28.97 19.82
C LYS A 28 12.17 29.91 20.11
N ALA A 29 11.19 29.50 20.94
CA ALA A 29 10.09 30.35 21.37
C ALA A 29 10.46 31.27 22.55
N VAL A 30 11.60 31.05 23.21
CA VAL A 30 12.04 31.89 24.33
C VAL A 30 12.25 33.32 23.84
N GLY A 31 11.55 34.28 24.45
CA GLY A 31 11.67 35.69 24.12
C GLY A 31 10.95 36.13 22.83
N VAL A 32 10.25 35.22 22.15
CA VAL A 32 9.47 35.55 20.95
C VAL A 32 8.08 35.99 21.37
N THR A 33 7.72 37.23 21.06
CA THR A 33 6.39 37.81 21.32
C THR A 33 5.64 38.16 20.03
N ASP A 34 6.35 38.30 18.91
CA ASP A 34 5.79 38.67 17.62
C ASP A 34 5.61 37.45 16.70
N GLU A 35 4.41 37.32 16.14
CA GLU A 35 4.04 36.26 15.20
C GLU A 35 4.71 36.40 13.84
N SER A 36 5.10 37.62 13.44
CA SER A 36 5.80 37.85 12.17
C SER A 36 7.15 37.12 12.09
N GLN A 37 7.77 36.84 13.24
CA GLN A 37 9.09 36.22 13.35
C GLN A 37 9.03 34.69 13.25
N LEU A 38 7.85 34.07 13.35
CA LEU A 38 7.67 32.62 13.44
C LEU A 38 8.26 31.88 12.23
N GLN A 39 8.01 32.39 11.02
CA GLN A 39 8.51 31.79 9.79
C GLN A 39 10.04 31.88 9.71
N THR A 40 10.61 33.06 9.97
CA THR A 40 12.07 33.28 10.01
C THR A 40 12.76 32.39 11.04
N ILE A 41 12.14 32.20 12.22
CA ILE A 41 12.67 31.33 13.28
C ILE A 41 12.65 29.87 12.83
N ALA A 42 11.54 29.40 12.24
CA ALA A 42 11.45 28.05 11.72
C ALA A 42 12.43 27.80 10.56
N ASP A 43 12.62 28.79 9.69
CA ASP A 43 13.55 28.73 8.58
C ASP A 43 15.02 28.72 9.04
N GLY A 44 15.33 29.41 10.13
CA GLY A 44 16.65 29.39 10.78
C GLY A 44 17.00 28.10 11.52
N VAL A 45 16.05 27.18 11.74
CA VAL A 45 16.33 25.86 12.32
C VAL A 45 16.90 24.93 11.25
N GLY A 46 18.12 24.44 11.47
CA GLY A 46 18.80 23.52 10.56
C GLY A 46 18.71 22.05 11.01
N PHE A 47 19.13 21.13 10.13
CA PHE A 47 19.23 19.71 10.50
C PHE A 47 20.23 19.46 11.64
N GLN A 48 21.26 20.30 11.78
CA GLN A 48 22.18 20.24 12.93
C GLN A 48 21.47 20.50 14.26
N ASP A 49 20.51 21.42 14.32
CA ASP A 49 19.71 21.67 15.52
C ASP A 49 18.85 20.45 15.87
N VAL A 50 18.32 19.77 14.85
CA VAL A 50 17.55 18.53 15.00
C VAL A 50 18.42 17.42 15.58
N LEU A 51 19.61 17.19 15.01
CA LEU A 51 20.54 16.18 15.50
C LEU A 51 20.98 16.46 16.94
N ASN A 52 21.32 17.71 17.26
CA ASN A 52 21.72 18.11 18.60
C ASN A 52 20.58 17.90 19.61
N SER A 53 19.35 18.29 19.26
CA SER A 53 18.18 18.09 20.11
C SER A 53 17.84 16.61 20.31
N TYR A 54 18.04 15.78 19.29
CA TYR A 54 17.83 14.34 19.38
C TYR A 54 18.89 13.66 20.27
N GLY A 55 20.16 14.05 20.12
CA GLY A 55 21.25 13.57 20.98
C GLY A 55 21.00 13.91 22.46
N ASP A 56 20.64 15.17 22.74
CA ASP A 56 20.25 15.64 24.07
C ASP A 56 19.02 14.87 24.61
N PHE A 57 18.05 14.57 23.73
CA PHE A 57 16.88 13.78 24.09
C PHE A 57 17.22 12.37 24.54
N ARG A 58 18.09 11.68 23.81
CA ARG A 58 18.52 10.33 24.16
C ARG A 58 19.36 10.31 25.44
N ALA A 59 20.27 11.27 25.60
CA ALA A 59 21.10 11.39 26.79
C ALA A 59 20.27 11.64 28.06
N ASN A 60 19.34 12.60 28.02
CA ASN A 60 18.54 12.95 29.20
C ASN A 60 17.57 11.83 29.61
N THR A 61 17.01 11.10 28.64
CA THR A 61 16.13 9.95 28.90
C THR A 61 16.88 8.80 29.56
N ALA A 62 18.12 8.53 29.12
CA ALA A 62 18.97 7.52 29.74
C ALA A 62 19.32 7.86 31.20
N VAL A 63 19.67 9.12 31.48
CA VAL A 63 19.98 9.56 32.86
C VAL A 63 18.74 9.49 33.75
N THR A 64 17.60 10.01 33.29
CA THR A 64 16.36 10.01 34.08
C THR A 64 15.87 8.59 34.40
N SER A 65 15.94 7.68 33.42
CA SER A 65 15.57 6.28 33.65
C SER A 65 16.54 5.56 34.59
N ALA A 66 17.85 5.81 34.47
CA ALA A 66 18.85 5.23 35.38
C ALA A 66 18.63 5.70 36.82
N VAL A 67 18.40 7.00 37.03
CA VAL A 67 18.12 7.57 38.37
C VAL A 67 16.81 7.02 38.91
N SER A 68 15.72 7.03 38.14
CA SER A 68 14.43 6.50 38.62
C SER A 68 14.48 5.01 38.96
N ASN A 69 15.18 4.20 38.16
CA ASN A 69 15.34 2.77 38.43
C ASN A 69 16.21 2.53 39.68
N TYR A 70 17.27 3.31 39.86
CA TYR A 70 18.13 3.26 41.05
C TYR A 70 17.36 3.68 42.30
N GLU A 71 16.65 4.79 42.24
CA GLU A 71 15.81 5.32 43.32
C GLU A 71 14.74 4.32 43.76
N LYS A 72 14.03 3.70 42.81
CA LYS A 72 13.06 2.64 43.11
C LYS A 72 13.72 1.41 43.75
N LYS A 73 14.87 0.97 43.22
CA LYS A 73 15.56 -0.22 43.73
C LYS A 73 16.10 -0.02 45.15
N HIS A 74 16.45 1.20 45.51
CA HIS A 74 17.08 1.53 46.79
C HIS A 74 16.19 2.31 47.74
N GLY A 75 14.92 2.54 47.39
CA GLY A 75 13.98 3.25 48.26
C GLY A 75 14.39 4.69 48.53
N LEU A 76 14.91 5.36 47.50
CA LEU A 76 15.38 6.73 47.55
C LEU A 76 14.43 7.62 46.74
N LYS A 77 14.37 8.90 47.08
CA LYS A 77 13.79 9.94 46.22
C LYS A 77 14.63 11.21 46.37
N ASP A 78 15.05 11.76 45.24
CA ASP A 78 15.96 12.91 45.18
C ASP A 78 17.26 12.68 45.98
N GLY A 79 17.76 11.44 45.95
CA GLY A 79 18.95 11.01 46.68
C GLY A 79 18.80 10.93 48.21
N LYS A 80 17.60 11.18 48.75
CA LYS A 80 17.32 11.03 50.18
C LYS A 80 16.61 9.70 50.45
N PRO A 81 16.97 9.01 51.54
CA PRO A 81 16.17 7.92 52.07
C PRO A 81 14.77 8.45 52.33
N ILE A 82 13.79 7.83 51.68
CA ILE A 82 12.41 8.01 52.09
C ILE A 82 12.25 7.12 53.33
N GLU A 83 11.59 7.59 54.39
CA GLU A 83 11.08 6.69 55.43
C GLU A 83 10.00 5.82 54.77
N ILE A 84 10.46 4.79 54.10
CA ILE A 84 9.64 3.63 53.87
C ILE A 84 9.65 2.98 55.23
N GLU A 85 8.51 2.97 55.94
CA GLU A 85 8.21 1.83 56.80
C GLU A 85 8.76 0.62 56.05
N LYS A 86 9.70 -0.12 56.67
CA LYS A 86 10.22 -1.39 56.13
C LYS A 86 9.14 -1.94 55.24
N PRO A 87 9.39 -2.26 53.95
CA PRO A 87 8.40 -3.01 53.23
C PRO A 87 8.10 -4.19 54.15
N VAL A 88 6.92 -4.16 54.78
CA VAL A 88 6.15 -5.37 54.88
C VAL A 88 6.28 -5.83 53.44
N GLU A 89 6.89 -6.99 53.26
CA GLU A 89 6.45 -7.86 52.21
C GLU A 89 4.93 -7.98 52.41
N LYS A 90 4.16 -6.93 52.07
CA LYS A 90 2.95 -7.15 51.35
C LYS A 90 3.50 -7.98 50.22
N PRO A 91 3.05 -9.24 50.09
CA PRO A 91 3.15 -9.87 48.81
C PRO A 91 2.81 -8.76 47.83
N VAL A 92 3.61 -8.58 46.78
CA VAL A 92 2.95 -8.17 45.55
C VAL A 92 1.84 -9.20 45.48
N GLU A 93 0.62 -8.81 45.88
CA GLU A 93 -0.55 -9.61 45.62
C GLU A 93 -0.35 -9.80 44.13
N LYS A 94 0.03 -11.03 43.74
CA LYS A 94 -0.10 -11.46 42.37
C LYS A 94 -1.42 -10.82 41.98
N PRO A 95 -1.45 -9.90 41.00
CA PRO A 95 -2.69 -9.28 40.61
C PRO A 95 -3.67 -10.44 40.59
N THR A 96 -4.71 -10.37 41.43
CA THR A 96 -5.67 -11.48 41.54
C THR A 96 -5.96 -11.89 40.11
N ASP A 97 -6.05 -13.19 39.79
CA ASP A 97 -6.09 -13.63 38.38
C ASP A 97 -7.06 -12.77 37.55
N ASP A 98 -8.14 -12.27 38.16
CA ASP A 98 -9.02 -11.21 37.66
C ASP A 98 -8.36 -9.88 37.23
N MET A 99 -7.58 -9.19 38.07
CA MET A 99 -6.87 -7.95 37.69
C MET A 99 -5.81 -8.17 36.61
N ALA A 100 -5.08 -9.29 36.67
CA ALA A 100 -4.12 -9.65 35.62
C ALA A 100 -4.83 -9.85 34.28
N THR A 101 -5.97 -10.55 34.32
CA THR A 101 -6.83 -10.82 33.18
C THR A 101 -7.48 -9.53 32.65
N ILE A 102 -7.92 -8.62 33.51
CA ILE A 102 -8.48 -7.32 33.11
C ILE A 102 -7.43 -6.48 32.36
N ILE A 103 -6.19 -6.42 32.88
CA ILE A 103 -5.10 -5.69 32.23
C ILE A 103 -4.73 -6.34 30.90
N ALA A 104 -4.62 -7.68 30.86
CA ALA A 104 -4.36 -8.42 29.63
C ALA A 104 -5.46 -8.19 28.58
N ASN A 105 -6.73 -8.25 28.98
CA ASN A 105 -7.87 -8.00 28.10
C ASN A 105 -7.90 -6.57 27.59
N ALA A 106 -7.59 -5.57 28.43
CA ALA A 106 -7.53 -4.17 28.03
C ALA A 106 -6.40 -3.91 27.02
N VAL A 107 -5.22 -4.48 27.26
CA VAL A 107 -4.07 -4.39 26.34
C VAL A 107 -4.38 -5.12 25.03
N SER A 108 -4.91 -6.35 25.10
CA SER A 108 -5.33 -7.09 23.90
C SER A 108 -6.43 -6.35 23.14
N ALA A 109 -7.41 -5.75 23.80
CA ALA A 109 -8.46 -4.96 23.14
C ALA A 109 -7.91 -3.70 22.46
N ALA A 110 -6.87 -3.07 23.03
CA ALA A 110 -6.22 -1.90 22.42
C ALA A 110 -5.29 -2.28 21.25
N VAL A 111 -4.59 -3.41 21.35
CA VAL A 111 -3.59 -3.85 20.35
C VAL A 111 -4.23 -4.64 19.21
N LYS A 112 -5.31 -5.39 19.46
CA LYS A 112 -6.03 -6.16 18.43
C LYS A 112 -6.45 -5.33 17.21
N PRO A 113 -7.09 -4.15 17.33
CA PRO A 113 -7.45 -3.36 16.16
C PRO A 113 -6.23 -2.82 15.40
N LEU A 114 -5.09 -2.60 16.08
CA LEU A 114 -3.83 -2.22 15.43
C LEU A 114 -3.22 -3.39 14.67
N SER A 115 -3.23 -4.59 15.25
CA SER A 115 -2.79 -5.81 14.59
C SER A 115 -3.64 -6.14 13.37
N ASP A 116 -4.97 -6.08 13.51
CA ASP A 116 -5.92 -6.34 12.42
C ASP A 116 -5.70 -5.34 11.27
N LYS A 117 -5.50 -4.04 11.58
CA LYS A 117 -5.18 -3.01 10.58
C LYS A 117 -3.83 -3.23 9.90
N LEU A 118 -2.82 -3.67 10.65
CA LEU A 118 -1.50 -3.94 10.09
C LEU A 118 -1.58 -5.11 9.10
N THR A 119 -2.25 -6.20 9.48
CA THR A 119 -2.46 -7.33 8.57
C THR A 119 -3.28 -6.94 7.33
N GLN A 120 -4.28 -6.08 7.49
CA GLN A 120 -5.06 -5.56 6.36
C GLN A 120 -4.20 -4.70 5.43
N PHE A 121 -3.37 -3.83 5.99
CA PHE A 121 -2.49 -2.96 5.21
C PHE A 121 -1.40 -3.75 4.46
N GLU A 122 -0.81 -4.76 5.10
CA GLU A 122 0.13 -5.66 4.44
C GLU A 122 -0.52 -6.41 3.28
N THR A 123 -1.75 -6.90 3.47
CA THR A 123 -2.52 -7.58 2.43
C THR A 123 -2.87 -6.64 1.27
N GLU A 124 -3.36 -5.43 1.56
CA GLU A 124 -3.70 -4.43 0.54
C GLU A 124 -2.46 -4.00 -0.25
N LYS A 125 -1.32 -3.80 0.43
CA LYS A 125 -0.06 -3.47 -0.23
C LYS A 125 0.41 -4.59 -1.15
N ALA A 126 0.33 -5.85 -0.71
CA ALA A 126 0.66 -7.01 -1.53
C ALA A 126 -0.25 -7.08 -2.78
N GLN A 127 -1.55 -6.83 -2.61
CA GLN A 127 -2.52 -6.81 -3.69
C GLN A 127 -2.22 -5.71 -4.73
N VAL A 128 -1.90 -4.49 -4.27
CA VAL A 128 -1.53 -3.37 -5.16
C VAL A 128 -0.24 -3.69 -5.93
N THR A 129 0.80 -4.18 -5.24
CA THR A 129 2.06 -4.58 -5.91
C THR A 129 1.82 -5.69 -6.94
N ARG A 130 0.97 -6.67 -6.63
CA ARG A 130 0.60 -7.72 -7.57
C ARG A 130 -0.13 -7.16 -8.79
N GLN A 131 -1.08 -6.24 -8.60
CA GLN A 131 -1.77 -5.59 -9.70
C GLN A 131 -0.81 -4.79 -10.61
N GLU A 132 0.16 -4.08 -10.04
CA GLU A 132 1.18 -3.37 -10.82
C GLU A 132 2.02 -4.32 -11.67
N GLN A 133 2.46 -5.46 -11.10
CA GLN A 133 3.19 -6.49 -11.83
C GLN A 133 2.34 -7.09 -12.96
N VAL A 134 1.07 -7.38 -12.69
CA VAL A 134 0.09 -7.86 -13.68
C VAL A 134 -0.03 -6.89 -14.84
N LEU A 135 -0.19 -5.60 -14.58
CA LEU A 135 -0.32 -4.57 -15.61
C LEU A 135 0.97 -4.39 -16.41
N ALA A 136 2.12 -4.40 -15.75
CA ALA A 136 3.43 -4.31 -16.41
C ALA A 136 3.65 -5.50 -17.36
N LYS A 137 3.35 -6.72 -16.90
CA LYS A 137 3.52 -7.94 -17.68
C LYS A 137 2.52 -8.02 -18.84
N ALA A 138 1.25 -7.66 -18.61
CA ALA A 138 0.26 -7.55 -19.69
C ALA A 138 0.74 -6.62 -20.82
N LYS A 139 1.30 -5.46 -20.46
CA LYS A 139 1.85 -4.49 -21.41
C LYS A 139 3.04 -5.07 -22.21
N GLU A 140 3.91 -5.84 -21.57
CA GLU A 140 5.03 -6.54 -22.24
C GLU A 140 4.52 -7.50 -23.34
N TYR A 141 3.41 -8.19 -23.07
CA TYR A 141 2.76 -9.08 -24.05
C TYR A 141 1.89 -8.35 -25.09
N GLY A 142 1.76 -7.03 -24.99
CA GLY A 142 0.96 -6.20 -25.91
C GLY A 142 -0.53 -6.18 -25.59
N ILE A 143 -0.92 -6.60 -24.38
CA ILE A 143 -2.31 -6.61 -23.93
C ILE A 143 -2.62 -5.25 -23.29
N PRO A 144 -3.63 -4.50 -23.79
CA PRO A 144 -3.99 -3.22 -23.22
C PRO A 144 -4.47 -3.34 -21.77
N GLU A 145 -4.21 -2.30 -20.98
CA GLU A 145 -4.58 -2.23 -19.55
C GLU A 145 -6.08 -2.46 -19.30
N THR A 146 -6.94 -2.01 -20.23
CA THR A 146 -8.39 -2.20 -20.15
C THR A 146 -8.82 -3.67 -20.17
N PHE A 147 -8.04 -4.53 -20.83
CA PHE A 147 -8.24 -5.97 -20.84
C PHE A 147 -7.50 -6.63 -19.68
N ALA A 148 -6.28 -6.17 -19.37
CA ALA A 148 -5.48 -6.66 -18.24
C ALA A 148 -6.26 -6.64 -16.91
N LYS A 149 -6.98 -5.53 -16.63
CA LYS A 149 -7.81 -5.36 -15.42
C LYS A 149 -9.00 -6.32 -15.33
N ARG A 150 -9.39 -6.98 -16.43
CA ARG A 150 -10.50 -7.93 -16.45
C ARG A 150 -10.06 -9.36 -16.18
N TYR A 151 -8.76 -9.64 -16.22
CA TYR A 151 -8.24 -10.96 -15.88
C TYR A 151 -8.20 -11.13 -14.36
N ALA A 152 -8.91 -12.15 -13.87
CA ALA A 152 -8.81 -12.60 -12.48
C ALA A 152 -7.58 -13.53 -12.37
N ILE A 153 -6.41 -12.94 -12.18
CA ILE A 153 -5.15 -13.67 -12.12
C ILE A 153 -4.91 -14.15 -10.68
N PRO A 154 -4.74 -15.46 -10.43
CA PRO A 154 -4.39 -15.98 -9.11
C PRO A 154 -3.09 -15.35 -8.56
N GLU A 155 -2.99 -15.22 -7.24
CA GLU A 155 -1.81 -14.62 -6.59
C GLU A 155 -0.53 -15.42 -6.82
N ASP A 156 -0.65 -16.74 -6.95
CA ASP A 156 0.44 -17.71 -7.18
C ASP A 156 0.72 -17.98 -8.66
N ALA A 157 -0.10 -17.44 -9.58
CA ALA A 157 0.06 -17.69 -11.00
C ALA A 157 1.38 -17.12 -11.55
N ASP A 158 2.00 -17.87 -12.46
CA ASP A 158 3.11 -17.39 -13.26
C ASP A 158 2.58 -16.40 -14.31
N LEU A 159 2.90 -15.12 -14.14
CA LEU A 159 2.41 -14.05 -15.01
C LEU A 159 2.94 -14.19 -16.45
N ASP A 160 4.12 -14.78 -16.65
CA ASP A 160 4.72 -14.94 -17.97
C ASP A 160 3.95 -16.00 -18.77
N THR A 161 3.72 -17.16 -18.14
CA THR A 161 2.93 -18.24 -18.74
C THR A 161 1.50 -17.78 -19.00
N TYR A 162 0.87 -17.13 -18.03
CA TYR A 162 -0.50 -16.66 -18.14
C TYR A 162 -0.69 -15.68 -19.30
N PHE A 163 0.17 -14.66 -19.40
CA PHE A 163 0.01 -13.64 -20.44
C PHE A 163 0.45 -14.11 -21.82
N LYS A 164 1.33 -15.11 -21.91
CA LYS A 164 1.64 -15.79 -23.17
C LYS A 164 0.41 -16.50 -23.72
N ASP A 165 -0.29 -17.26 -22.89
CA ASP A 165 -1.52 -17.98 -23.29
C ASP A 165 -2.65 -16.99 -23.60
N ALA A 166 -2.85 -15.98 -22.75
CA ALA A 166 -3.87 -14.94 -22.96
C ALA A 166 -3.67 -14.16 -24.27
N LYS A 167 -2.41 -13.90 -24.65
CA LYS A 167 -2.08 -13.29 -25.94
C LYS A 167 -2.48 -14.18 -27.11
N GLN A 168 -2.21 -15.48 -27.01
CA GLN A 168 -2.56 -16.44 -28.06
C GLN A 168 -4.08 -16.57 -28.20
N GLU A 169 -4.82 -16.64 -27.08
CA GLU A 169 -6.28 -16.64 -27.13
C GLU A 169 -6.85 -15.36 -27.75
N LEU A 170 -6.35 -14.19 -27.34
CA LEU A 170 -6.80 -12.92 -27.91
C LEU A 170 -6.52 -12.84 -29.42
N ALA A 171 -5.38 -13.37 -29.87
CA ALA A 171 -5.05 -13.47 -31.29
C ALA A 171 -6.01 -14.41 -32.03
N ASN A 172 -6.32 -15.58 -31.46
CA ASN A 172 -7.25 -16.55 -32.04
C ASN A 172 -8.69 -16.00 -32.11
N VAL A 173 -9.16 -15.30 -31.07
CA VAL A 173 -10.47 -14.65 -31.06
C VAL A 173 -10.52 -13.52 -32.10
N GLY A 174 -9.49 -12.68 -32.15
CA GLY A 174 -9.38 -11.63 -33.17
C GLY A 174 -9.37 -12.20 -34.60
N PHE A 175 -8.81 -13.39 -34.79
CA PHE A 175 -8.79 -14.10 -36.07
C PHE A 175 -10.13 -14.78 -36.42
N SER A 176 -10.90 -15.23 -35.42
CA SER A 176 -12.18 -15.92 -35.64
C SER A 176 -13.26 -15.07 -36.34
N GLY A 177 -13.15 -13.74 -36.26
CA GLY A 177 -14.03 -12.81 -36.97
C GLY A 177 -13.61 -12.52 -38.42
N VAL A 178 -12.42 -12.96 -38.83
CA VAL A 178 -11.92 -12.78 -40.20
C VAL A 178 -12.26 -14.03 -40.97
N THR A 179 -13.30 -13.99 -41.80
CA THR A 179 -13.52 -15.04 -42.80
C THR A 179 -12.29 -15.08 -43.70
N PRO A 180 -11.55 -16.21 -43.77
CA PRO A 180 -10.43 -16.32 -44.69
C PRO A 180 -10.92 -16.00 -46.11
N PRO A 181 -10.13 -15.32 -46.94
CA PRO A 181 -10.48 -15.15 -48.34
C PRO A 181 -10.77 -16.52 -48.93
N GLU A 182 -11.91 -16.61 -49.61
CA GLU A 182 -12.33 -17.83 -50.29
C GLU A 182 -11.20 -18.34 -51.19
N SER A 183 -10.86 -19.63 -51.10
CA SER A 183 -9.74 -20.16 -51.89
C SER A 183 -10.10 -20.06 -53.37
N ALA A 184 -9.09 -19.92 -54.23
CA ALA A 184 -9.32 -19.89 -55.67
C ALA A 184 -10.11 -21.11 -56.14
N GLU A 185 -9.89 -22.28 -55.54
CA GLU A 185 -10.60 -23.52 -55.83
C GLU A 185 -12.09 -23.42 -55.45
N THR A 186 -12.42 -22.95 -54.24
CA THR A 186 -13.83 -22.83 -53.81
C THR A 186 -14.58 -21.77 -54.62
N LYS A 187 -13.88 -20.70 -55.00
CA LYS A 187 -14.44 -19.64 -55.84
C LYS A 187 -14.72 -20.13 -57.27
N ILE A 188 -13.77 -20.85 -57.86
CA ILE A 188 -13.93 -21.47 -59.19
C ILE A 188 -15.06 -22.49 -59.18
N GLU A 189 -15.19 -23.31 -58.12
CA GLU A 189 -16.24 -24.32 -58.00
C GLU A 189 -17.63 -23.68 -57.91
N LYS A 190 -17.80 -22.63 -57.08
CA LYS A 190 -19.07 -21.87 -57.02
C LYS A 190 -19.40 -21.14 -58.32
N GLU A 191 -18.40 -20.54 -58.97
CA GLU A 191 -18.59 -19.89 -60.28
C GLU A 191 -19.00 -20.92 -61.33
N ALA A 192 -18.36 -22.10 -61.37
CA ALA A 192 -18.71 -23.20 -62.27
C ALA A 192 -20.13 -23.74 -62.01
N GLU A 193 -20.53 -23.93 -60.75
CA GLU A 193 -21.89 -24.33 -60.40
C GLU A 193 -22.94 -23.28 -60.82
N SER A 194 -22.62 -21.99 -60.64
CA SER A 194 -23.50 -20.89 -61.05
C SER A 194 -23.66 -20.84 -62.57
N ILE A 195 -22.56 -21.01 -63.32
CA ILE A 195 -22.57 -21.08 -64.78
C ILE A 195 -23.37 -22.30 -65.26
N ALA A 196 -23.16 -23.47 -64.64
CA ALA A 196 -23.89 -24.68 -65.00
C ALA A 196 -25.41 -24.55 -64.76
N LYS A 197 -25.83 -23.88 -63.68
CA LYS A 197 -27.24 -23.57 -63.44
C LYS A 197 -27.83 -22.65 -64.50
N MET A 198 -27.13 -21.57 -64.87
CA MET A 198 -27.59 -20.66 -65.92
C MET A 198 -27.72 -21.36 -67.28
N ILE A 199 -26.73 -22.17 -67.66
CA ILE A 199 -26.80 -22.97 -68.91
C ILE A 199 -28.01 -23.89 -68.90
N ASN A 200 -28.27 -24.59 -67.79
CA ASN A 200 -29.43 -25.47 -67.68
C ASN A 200 -30.76 -24.72 -67.74
N GLU A 201 -30.85 -23.53 -67.15
CA GLU A 201 -32.04 -22.69 -67.22
C GLU A 201 -32.30 -22.15 -68.63
N GLU A 202 -31.27 -21.65 -69.31
CA GLU A 202 -31.39 -21.19 -70.71
C GLU A 202 -31.75 -22.35 -71.64
N THR A 203 -31.08 -23.50 -71.51
CA THR A 203 -31.38 -24.68 -72.34
C THR A 203 -32.82 -25.15 -72.14
N LYS A 204 -33.35 -25.11 -70.92
CA LYS A 204 -34.76 -25.43 -70.65
C LYS A 204 -35.70 -24.43 -71.33
N LYS A 205 -35.41 -23.12 -71.24
CA LYS A 205 -36.20 -22.08 -71.90
C LYS A 205 -36.20 -22.24 -73.42
N ASP A 206 -35.06 -22.56 -74.02
CA ASP A 206 -34.95 -22.79 -75.48
C ASP A 206 -35.75 -24.03 -75.92
N VAL A 207 -35.70 -25.11 -75.15
CA VAL A 207 -36.49 -26.33 -75.42
C VAL A 207 -37.98 -26.07 -75.27
N GLU A 208 -38.38 -25.21 -74.32
CA GLU A 208 -39.79 -24.85 -74.10
C GLU A 208 -40.30 -23.88 -75.17
N GLN A 209 -39.47 -22.95 -75.65
CA GLN A 209 -39.78 -22.09 -76.80
C GLN A 209 -39.92 -22.86 -78.11
N ASN A 210 -39.11 -23.90 -78.34
CA ASN A 210 -39.19 -24.74 -79.55
C ASN A 210 -40.37 -25.74 -79.56
N LYS A 211 -41.16 -25.82 -78.48
CA LYS A 211 -42.36 -26.67 -78.39
C LYS A 211 -43.67 -25.93 -78.68
N ASN A 212 -43.63 -24.60 -78.87
CA ASN A 212 -44.73 -23.77 -79.35
C ASN A 212 -44.57 -23.47 -80.85
#